data_AF-A0A1C5LGA1-F1
#
_entry.id   AF-A0A1C5LGA1-F1
#
_cell.length_a   1.000
_cell.length_b   1.000
_cell.length_c   1.000
_cell.angle_alpha   90.00
_cell.angle_beta   90.00
_cell.angle_gamma   90.00
#
_symmetry.space_group_name_H-M   'P 1'
#
loop_
_entity.id
_entity.type
_entity.pdbx_description
1 polymer ?
#
loop_
_entity_poly.entity_id
_entity_poly.type
_entity_poly.pdbx_seq_one_letter_code
_entity_poly.pdbx_strand_id
1 'polypeptide(L)'
;MELMGCIESLKAVKKKNIPVEVYVDSSYVLNGITSWIYGWKRNNWISSNKEPVKNKELWIELDNLKNQFKDIKFIKVKGHSSCIVNNKADELCNKYLDKMLK
;
A
#
# COMPACT_ATOMS: atom_id res chain seq x y z
N MET A 1 3.61 5.03 -6.96
CA MET A 1 3.74 5.94 -5.80
C MET A 1 2.90 5.49 -4.61
N GLU A 2 1.60 5.23 -4.79
CA GLU A 2 0.70 4.79 -3.70
C GLU A 2 1.20 3.57 -2.92
N LEU A 3 1.72 2.54 -3.62
CA LEU A 3 2.36 1.36 -3.01
C LEU A 3 3.55 1.75 -2.11
N MET A 4 4.42 2.62 -2.61
CA MET A 4 5.60 3.07 -1.85
C MET A 4 5.17 3.88 -0.63
N GLY A 5 4.18 4.77 -0.77
CA GLY A 5 3.61 5.52 0.36
C GLY A 5 3.04 4.59 1.44
N CYS A 6 2.38 3.51 1.04
CA CYS A 6 1.88 2.50 1.97
C CYS A 6 3.02 1.71 2.64
N ILE A 7 4.08 1.36 1.92
CA ILE A 7 5.24 0.65 2.47
C ILE A 7 5.95 1.52 3.51
N GLU A 8 6.25 2.77 3.15
CA GLU A 8 6.96 3.69 4.03
C GLU A 8 6.13 4.06 5.27
N SER A 9 4.80 4.19 5.13
CA SER A 9 3.93 4.40 6.29
C SER A 9 3.98 3.22 7.26
N LEU A 10 3.97 1.97 6.77
CA LEU A 10 4.12 0.80 7.61
C LEU A 10 5.51 0.69 8.25
N LYS A 11 6.57 1.03 7.53
CA LYS A 11 7.94 1.07 8.09
C LYS A 11 8.05 2.06 9.26
N ALA A 12 7.38 3.21 9.15
CA ALA A 12 7.42 4.24 10.19
C ALA A 12 6.73 3.81 11.51
N VAL A 13 5.83 2.82 11.48
CA VAL A 13 5.14 2.35 12.70
C VAL A 13 6.08 1.51 13.57
N LYS A 14 6.47 2.04 14.73
CA LYS A 14 7.41 1.38 15.66
C LYS A 14 6.82 0.22 16.47
N LYS A 15 5.53 0.31 16.84
CA LYS A 15 4.84 -0.70 17.65
C LYS A 15 4.02 -1.63 16.75
N LYS A 16 4.43 -2.89 16.66
CA LYS A 16 3.79 -3.91 15.79
C LYS A 16 2.84 -4.87 16.52
N ASN A 17 2.87 -4.90 17.85
CA ASN A 17 2.02 -5.74 18.73
C ASN A 17 0.72 -5.01 19.18
N ILE A 18 0.22 -4.10 18.38
CA ILE A 18 -1.06 -3.42 18.65
C ILE A 18 -1.93 -3.49 17.40
N PRO A 19 -3.26 -3.38 17.52
CA PRO A 19 -4.13 -3.21 16.37
C PRO A 19 -3.74 -1.96 15.57
N VAL A 20 -3.58 -2.12 14.26
CA VAL A 20 -3.25 -1.04 13.33
C VAL A 20 -4.28 -0.97 12.22
N GLU A 21 -4.79 0.22 11.97
CA GLU A 21 -5.68 0.50 10.83
C GLU A 21 -4.94 1.33 9.78
N VAL A 22 -4.93 0.84 8.56
CA VAL A 22 -4.33 1.50 7.40
C VAL A 22 -5.45 2.00 6.51
N TYR A 23 -5.57 3.32 6.42
CA TYR A 23 -6.55 3.97 5.56
C TYR A 23 -5.95 4.19 4.18
N VAL A 24 -6.60 3.67 3.15
CA VAL A 24 -6.16 3.80 1.75
C VAL A 24 -7.32 4.24 0.87
N ASP A 25 -7.06 5.22 0.01
CA ASP A 25 -7.97 5.71 -1.01
C ASP A 25 -7.79 5.02 -2.37
N SER A 26 -6.70 4.25 -2.51
CA SER A 26 -6.41 3.44 -3.70
C SER A 26 -7.10 2.09 -3.64
N SER A 27 -7.98 1.83 -4.62
CA SER A 27 -8.62 0.51 -4.76
C SER A 27 -7.59 -0.53 -5.19
N TYR A 28 -6.54 -0.10 -5.90
CA TYR A 28 -5.44 -0.95 -6.34
C TYR A 28 -4.64 -1.47 -5.13
N VAL A 29 -4.25 -0.58 -4.20
CA VAL A 29 -3.54 -1.00 -2.97
C VAL A 29 -4.43 -1.90 -2.11
N LEU A 30 -5.68 -1.49 -1.87
CA LEU A 30 -6.61 -2.25 -1.03
C LEU A 30 -6.88 -3.65 -1.57
N ASN A 31 -7.30 -3.77 -2.83
CA ASN A 31 -7.64 -5.07 -3.41
C ASN A 31 -6.40 -5.94 -3.61
N GLY A 32 -5.26 -5.32 -3.92
CA GLY A 32 -4.00 -6.03 -4.05
C GLY A 32 -3.60 -6.71 -2.74
N ILE A 33 -3.54 -5.97 -1.62
CA ILE A 33 -3.08 -6.53 -0.34
C ILE A 33 -4.11 -7.41 0.37
N THR A 34 -5.41 -7.18 0.13
CA THR A 34 -6.49 -7.93 0.82
C THR A 34 -7.04 -9.10 0.01
N SER A 35 -6.77 -9.19 -1.30
CA SER A 35 -7.34 -10.23 -2.17
C SER A 35 -6.34 -10.81 -3.17
N TRP A 36 -5.80 -9.99 -4.08
CA TRP A 36 -5.04 -10.51 -5.22
C TRP A 36 -3.71 -11.18 -4.84
N ILE A 37 -3.07 -10.69 -3.77
CA ILE A 37 -1.77 -11.17 -3.33
C ILE A 37 -1.74 -12.66 -3.01
N TYR A 38 -2.85 -13.23 -2.52
CA TYR A 38 -2.94 -14.66 -2.24
C TYR A 38 -2.89 -15.49 -3.53
N GLY A 39 -3.55 -15.02 -4.58
CA GLY A 39 -3.50 -15.63 -5.91
C GLY A 39 -2.12 -15.49 -6.54
N TRP A 40 -1.52 -14.29 -6.46
CA TRP A 40 -0.18 -14.05 -6.97
C TRP A 40 0.87 -14.92 -6.28
N LYS A 41 0.85 -15.05 -4.95
CA LYS A 41 1.76 -15.94 -4.23
C LYS A 41 1.61 -17.40 -4.66
N ARG A 42 0.37 -17.87 -4.86
CA ARG A 42 0.09 -19.25 -5.33
C ARG A 42 0.58 -19.49 -6.75
N ASN A 43 0.47 -18.49 -7.62
CA ASN A 43 0.85 -18.56 -9.02
C ASN A 43 2.27 -18.04 -9.29
N ASN A 44 3.17 -18.10 -8.31
CA ASN A 44 4.56 -17.67 -8.41
C ASN A 44 4.75 -16.25 -9.00
N TRP A 45 3.84 -15.34 -8.64
CA TRP A 45 3.78 -13.94 -9.09
C TRP A 45 3.57 -13.76 -10.59
N ILE A 46 2.77 -14.65 -11.19
CA ILE A 46 2.28 -14.54 -12.56
C ILE A 46 0.82 -14.09 -12.55
N SER A 47 0.50 -13.09 -13.37
CA SER A 47 -0.85 -12.55 -13.55
C SER A 47 -1.73 -13.48 -14.39
N SER A 48 -3.03 -13.17 -14.46
CA SER A 48 -3.97 -13.88 -15.34
C SER A 48 -3.55 -13.87 -16.81
N ASN A 49 -2.81 -12.84 -17.22
CA ASN A 49 -2.33 -12.67 -18.58
C ASN A 49 -1.02 -13.42 -18.85
N LYS A 50 -0.57 -14.27 -17.91
CA LYS A 50 0.71 -15.01 -17.96
C LYS A 50 1.96 -14.12 -17.93
N GLU A 51 1.80 -12.84 -17.62
CA GLU A 51 2.91 -11.90 -17.43
C GLU A 51 3.28 -11.77 -15.96
N PRO A 52 4.54 -11.40 -15.64
CA PRO A 52 4.94 -11.06 -14.28
C PRO A 52 4.03 -9.98 -13.68
N VAL A 53 3.64 -10.16 -12.42
CA VAL A 53 2.84 -9.15 -11.71
C VAL A 53 3.60 -7.83 -11.66
N LYS A 54 2.96 -6.76 -12.13
CA LYS A 54 3.51 -5.40 -12.06
C LYS A 54 3.80 -5.02 -10.61
N ASN A 55 4.97 -4.42 -10.37
CA ASN A 55 5.46 -4.04 -9.03
C ASN A 55 5.62 -5.23 -8.07
N LYS A 56 5.91 -6.44 -8.57
CA LYS A 56 6.11 -7.66 -7.77
C LYS A 56 6.96 -7.42 -6.51
N GLU A 57 8.11 -6.77 -6.65
CA GLU A 57 9.03 -6.55 -5.54
C GLU A 57 8.41 -5.71 -4.42
N LEU A 58 7.69 -4.63 -4.78
CA LEU A 58 6.97 -3.80 -3.81
C LEU A 58 5.83 -4.56 -3.13
N TRP A 59 5.14 -5.44 -3.85
CA TRP A 59 4.10 -6.28 -3.25
C TRP A 59 4.66 -7.30 -2.27
N ILE A 60 5.80 -7.91 -2.59
CA ILE A 60 6.51 -8.82 -1.68
C ILE A 60 6.91 -8.07 -0.41
N GLU A 61 7.49 -6.88 -0.56
CA GLU A 61 7.89 -6.05 0.58
C GLU A 61 6.69 -5.65 1.45
N LEU A 62 5.60 -5.20 0.83
CA LEU A 62 4.37 -4.82 1.54
C LEU A 62 3.76 -6.01 2.30
N ASP A 63 3.72 -7.20 1.69
CA ASP A 63 3.25 -8.42 2.35
C ASP A 63 4.12 -8.79 3.54
N ASN A 64 5.44 -8.75 3.37
CA ASN A 64 6.40 -9.05 4.42
C ASN A 64 6.26 -8.06 5.59
N LEU A 65 6.10 -6.76 5.31
CA LEU A 65 5.87 -5.75 6.34
C LEU A 65 4.55 -5.95 7.06
N LYS A 66 3.46 -6.17 6.31
CA LYS A 66 2.13 -6.46 6.88
C LYS A 66 2.20 -7.66 7.84
N ASN A 67 2.90 -8.73 7.46
CA ASN A 67 3.01 -9.95 8.27
C ASN A 67 3.83 -9.76 9.56
N GLN A 68 4.53 -8.63 9.74
CA GLN A 68 5.19 -8.29 11.01
C GLN A 68 4.21 -7.71 12.04
N PHE A 69 3.03 -7.25 11.63
CA PHE A 69 2.03 -6.72 12.53
C PHE A 69 1.15 -7.85 13.08
N LYS A 70 0.86 -7.80 14.38
CA LYS A 70 -0.01 -8.79 15.03
C LYS A 70 -1.45 -8.68 14.55
N ASP A 71 -1.94 -7.47 14.36
CA ASP A 71 -3.28 -7.17 13.89
C ASP A 71 -3.26 -5.91 13.03
N ILE A 72 -3.57 -6.07 11.74
CA ILE A 72 -3.54 -4.99 10.76
C ILE A 72 -4.75 -5.09 9.84
N LYS A 73 -5.48 -3.98 9.73
CA LYS A 73 -6.69 -3.87 8.92
C LYS A 73 -6.53 -2.77 7.88
N PHE A 74 -6.83 -3.07 6.63
CA PHE A 74 -6.89 -2.08 5.56
C PHE A 74 -8.33 -1.60 5.39
N ILE A 75 -8.52 -0.28 5.38
CA ILE A 75 -9.83 0.37 5.31
C ILE A 75 -9.87 1.28 4.08
N LYS A 76 -10.89 1.09 3.25
CA LYS A 76 -11.14 1.97 2.11
C LYS A 76 -11.68 3.30 2.59
N VAL A 77 -11.05 4.39 2.19
CA VAL A 77 -11.64 5.73 2.27
C VAL A 77 -12.10 6.18 0.88
N LYS A 78 -13.15 7.01 0.83
CA LYS A 78 -13.56 7.64 -0.43
C LYS A 78 -12.46 8.62 -0.86
N GLY A 79 -11.88 8.37 -2.03
CA GLY A 79 -10.93 9.29 -2.66
C GLY A 79 -11.61 10.62 -2.97
N HIS A 80 -10.96 11.71 -2.57
CA HIS A 80 -11.36 13.12 -2.75
C HIS A 80 -12.77 13.50 -2.27
N SER A 81 -12.86 14.04 -1.05
CA SER A 81 -13.67 15.25 -0.70
C SER A 81 -13.80 15.53 0.80
N SER A 82 -13.38 14.63 1.70
CA SER A 82 -13.59 14.85 3.16
C SER A 82 -12.47 14.37 4.10
N CYS A 83 -11.45 13.64 3.62
CA CYS A 83 -10.36 13.18 4.48
C CYS A 83 -9.19 14.17 4.47
N ILE A 84 -9.12 15.04 5.48
CA ILE A 84 -8.04 16.03 5.67
C ILE A 84 -6.65 15.36 5.66
N VAL A 85 -6.54 14.15 6.21
CA VAL A 85 -5.27 13.42 6.31
C VAL A 85 -4.82 12.91 4.94
N ASN A 86 -5.74 12.45 4.09
CA ASN A 86 -5.42 12.01 2.73
C ASN A 86 -4.93 13.19 1.87
N ASN A 87 -5.67 14.31 1.92
CA ASN A 87 -5.30 15.51 1.18
C ASN A 87 -3.90 16.01 1.55
N LYS A 88 -3.52 15.93 2.83
CA LYS A 88 -2.15 16.26 3.28
C LYS A 88 -1.10 15.28 2.76
N ALA A 89 -1.40 13.99 2.71
CA ALA A 89 -0.49 12.99 2.15
C ALA A 89 -0.28 13.22 0.65
N ASP A 90 -1.34 13.51 -0.10
CA ASP A 90 -1.30 13.83 -1.53
C ASP A 90 -0.48 15.11 -1.79
N GLU A 91 -0.72 16.16 -0.99
CA GLU A 91 0.04 17.42 -1.08
C GLU A 91 1.54 17.19 -0.84
N LEU A 92 1.90 16.40 0.17
CA LEU A 92 3.30 16.07 0.47
C LEU A 92 3.94 15.25 -0.66
N CYS A 93 3.20 14.30 -1.24
CA CYS A 93 3.69 13.50 -2.36
C CYS A 93 3.95 14.36 -3.60
N ASN A 94 3.04 15.28 -3.92
CA ASN A 94 3.17 16.21 -5.05
C ASN A 94 4.36 17.16 -4.86
N LYS A 95 4.53 17.74 -3.66
CA LYS A 95 5.69 18.60 -3.35
C LYS A 95 7.04 17.88 -3.50
N TYR A 96 7.09 16.58 -3.21
CA TYR A 96 8.31 15.80 -3.36
C TYR A 96 8.62 15.49 -4.82
N LEU A 97 7.60 15.14 -5.62
CA LEU A 97 7.73 14.98 -7.08
C LEU A 97 8.26 16.26 -7.75
N ASP A 98 7.69 17.42 -7.41
CA ASP A 98 8.11 18.70 -7.98
C ASP A 98 9.58 19.03 -7.67
N LYS A 99 10.10 18.55 -6.53
CA LYS A 99 11.52 18.68 -6.18
C LYS A 99 12.43 17.70 -6.90
N MET A 100 11.93 16.52 -7.27
CA MET A 100 12.70 15.51 -8.00
C MET A 100 12.76 15.77 -9.50
N LEU A 101 11.85 16.59 -10.04
CA LEU A 101 11.77 16.95 -11.45
C LEU A 101 12.48 18.27 -11.80
N LYS A 102 13.19 18.88 -10.84
CA LYS A 102 14.08 20.04 -11.04
C LYS A 102 15.53 19.64 -10.93
#